data_AF-A0A7C8NGS3-F1
#
_entry.id   AF-A0A7C8NGS3-F1
#
_cell.length_a   1.000
_cell.length_b   1.000
_cell.length_c   1.000
_cell.angle_alpha   90.00
_cell.angle_beta   90.00
_cell.angle_gamma   90.00
#
_symmetry.space_group_name_H-M   'P 1'
#
loop_
_entity.id
_entity.type
_entity.pdbx_description
1 polymer ?
#
loop_
_entity_poly.entity_id
_entity_poly.type
_entity_poly.pdbx_seq_one_letter_code
_entity_poly.pdbx_strand_id
1 'polypeptide(L)'
;MEDDDLQLSASTLSALQEFMQEKDARQKRFEELKSQAEADDEERKSAATGNFAAVTMEDFEADWNASQFWYDEGTSRALAEELVEGVGEEDHVALVSAPSVFVKLKNLMKDGLVPKCNIHLFEYDNRFALFGPEFTFYDFNEPLKLPLKFKGFFDRVLVDPPFLSEECKCMILNVFVFLPYRHLVEMTYLI
;
A
#
# COMPACT_ATOMS: atom_id res chain seq x y z
N MET A 1 -53.90 11.04 10.33
CA MET A 1 -53.28 9.95 11.10
C MET A 1 -51.80 10.18 11.00
N GLU A 2 -51.15 10.07 12.14
CA GLU A 2 -49.79 10.55 12.44
C GLU A 2 -48.77 10.09 11.38
N ASP A 3 -47.95 11.03 10.91
CA ASP A 3 -46.61 10.71 10.40
C ASP A 3 -45.88 10.06 11.59
N ASP A 4 -45.82 8.74 11.57
CA ASP A 4 -45.03 7.95 12.51
C ASP A 4 -43.57 8.39 12.29
N ASP A 5 -43.04 9.19 13.23
CA ASP A 5 -41.66 9.67 13.22
C ASP A 5 -40.74 8.45 13.10
N LEU A 6 -40.22 8.20 11.90
CA LEU A 6 -39.28 7.11 11.61
C LEU A 6 -37.98 7.37 12.38
N GLN A 7 -37.95 7.03 13.66
CA GLN A 7 -36.79 7.13 14.52
C GLN A 7 -36.04 5.81 14.55
N LEU A 8 -34.71 5.91 14.49
CA LEU A 8 -33.83 4.76 14.62
C LEU A 8 -34.02 4.10 16.00
N SER A 9 -34.03 2.77 16.04
CA SER A 9 -34.07 2.04 17.31
C SER A 9 -32.88 2.42 18.18
N ALA A 10 -33.03 2.36 19.51
CA ALA A 10 -31.94 2.69 20.45
C ALA A 10 -30.65 1.89 20.18
N SER A 11 -30.79 0.60 19.80
CA SER A 11 -29.66 -0.23 19.39
C SER A 11 -29.00 0.25 18.09
N THR A 12 -29.78 0.74 17.12
CA THR A 12 -29.24 1.28 15.86
C THR A 12 -28.53 2.61 16.08
N LEU A 13 -29.06 3.47 16.96
CA LEU A 13 -28.41 4.72 17.35
C LEU A 13 -27.09 4.47 18.08
N SER A 14 -27.04 3.49 19.00
CA SER A 14 -25.80 3.11 19.70
C SER A 14 -24.74 2.62 18.71
N ALA A 15 -25.11 1.69 17.82
CA ALA A 15 -24.20 1.18 16.80
C ALA A 15 -23.70 2.29 15.85
N LEU A 16 -24.56 3.26 15.50
CA LEU A 16 -24.18 4.41 14.69
C LEU A 16 -23.20 5.34 15.43
N GLN A 17 -23.43 5.59 16.73
CA GLN A 17 -22.53 6.38 17.56
C GLN A 17 -21.16 5.72 17.72
N GLU A 18 -21.12 4.41 17.97
CA GLU A 18 -19.88 3.63 18.04
C GLU A 18 -19.11 3.73 16.71
N PHE A 19 -19.79 3.50 15.58
CA PHE A 19 -19.20 3.62 14.26
C PHE A 19 -18.63 5.03 13.97
N MET A 20 -19.38 6.09 14.34
CA MET A 20 -18.91 7.47 14.19
C MET A 20 -17.66 7.75 15.04
N GLN A 21 -17.61 7.25 16.27
CA GLN A 21 -16.44 7.40 17.14
C GLN A 21 -15.22 6.66 16.60
N GLU A 22 -15.40 5.46 16.05
CA GLU A 22 -14.34 4.71 15.37
C GLU A 22 -13.82 5.46 14.13
N LYS A 23 -14.71 6.03 13.31
CA LYS A 23 -14.33 6.87 12.16
C LYS A 23 -13.51 8.08 12.59
N ASP A 24 -13.95 8.80 13.61
CA ASP A 24 -13.25 9.98 14.13
C ASP A 24 -11.87 9.63 14.70
N ALA A 25 -11.76 8.52 15.43
CA ALA A 25 -10.49 8.06 16.00
C ALA A 25 -9.49 7.69 14.89
N ARG A 26 -9.94 6.96 13.85
CA ARG A 26 -9.11 6.60 12.70
C ARG A 26 -8.64 7.84 11.94
N GLN A 27 -9.54 8.80 11.70
CA GLN A 27 -9.21 10.05 11.01
C GLN A 27 -8.13 10.84 11.77
N LYS A 28 -8.26 10.96 13.09
CA LYS A 28 -7.25 11.63 13.93
C LYS A 28 -5.90 10.92 13.88
N ARG A 29 -5.90 9.59 13.98
CA ARG A 29 -4.67 8.78 13.89
C ARG A 29 -3.99 8.98 12.53
N PHE A 30 -4.75 9.02 11.44
CA PHE A 30 -4.21 9.29 10.11
C PHE A 30 -3.63 10.70 9.99
N GLU A 31 -4.30 11.72 10.54
CA GLU A 31 -3.79 13.09 10.59
C GLU A 31 -2.51 13.22 11.41
N GLU A 32 -2.41 12.51 12.53
CA GLU A 32 -1.18 12.43 13.35
C GLU A 32 -0.03 11.79 12.57
N LEU A 33 -0.28 10.66 11.90
CA LEU A 33 0.72 10.00 11.04
C LEU A 33 1.18 10.90 9.90
N LYS A 34 0.25 11.63 9.27
CA LYS A 34 0.57 12.58 8.20
C LYS A 34 1.43 13.73 8.71
N SER A 35 1.07 14.33 9.84
CA SER A 35 1.84 15.40 10.48
C SER A 35 3.26 14.93 10.85
N GLN A 36 3.38 13.70 11.36
CA GLN A 36 4.66 13.09 11.67
C GLN A 36 5.49 12.82 10.40
N ALA A 37 4.87 12.32 9.33
CA ALA A 37 5.54 12.12 8.05
C ALA A 37 6.08 13.43 7.46
N GLU A 38 5.30 14.52 7.54
CA GLU A 38 5.71 15.85 7.07
C GLU A 38 6.86 16.44 7.90
N ALA A 39 6.81 16.28 9.24
CA ALA A 39 7.89 16.70 10.13
C ALA A 39 9.18 15.91 9.87
N ASP A 40 9.07 14.59 9.69
CA ASP A 40 10.19 13.71 9.36
C ASP A 40 10.78 14.02 7.97
N ASP A 41 9.97 14.46 7.00
CA ASP A 41 10.43 14.80 5.64
C ASP A 41 11.27 16.09 5.63
N GLU A 42 10.92 17.07 6.47
CA GLU A 42 11.75 18.26 6.67
C GLU A 42 13.10 17.94 7.34
N GLU A 43 13.16 16.95 8.25
CA GLU A 43 14.42 16.44 8.80
C GLU A 43 15.18 15.51 7.82
N ARG A 44 14.48 14.72 7.00
CA ARG A 44 15.03 13.73 6.04
C ARG A 44 15.82 14.31 4.88
N LYS A 45 15.71 15.61 4.61
CA LYS A 45 16.67 16.32 3.73
C LYS A 45 18.14 16.17 4.21
N SER A 46 18.37 15.57 5.39
CA SER A 46 19.70 15.32 5.97
C SER A 46 20.09 13.84 6.24
N ALA A 47 19.20 12.84 6.18
CA ALA A 47 19.55 11.43 6.43
C ALA A 47 18.58 10.41 5.80
N ALA A 48 19.12 9.37 5.16
CA ALA A 48 18.44 8.49 4.20
C ALA A 48 17.58 7.34 4.79
N THR A 49 17.15 7.38 6.04
CA THR A 49 16.26 6.33 6.57
C THR A 49 15.37 6.88 7.68
N GLY A 50 14.16 7.30 7.32
CA GLY A 50 13.17 7.79 8.27
C GLY A 50 12.59 6.66 9.09
N ASN A 51 12.56 6.83 10.41
CA ASN A 51 12.05 5.85 11.36
C ASN A 51 10.52 5.98 11.44
N PHE A 52 9.83 5.48 10.42
CA PHE A 52 8.38 5.62 10.32
C PHE A 52 7.65 4.88 11.45
N ALA A 53 6.64 5.52 12.05
CA ALA A 53 5.77 4.90 13.05
C ALA A 53 5.14 3.61 12.48
N ALA A 54 4.78 2.66 13.35
CA ALA A 54 4.19 1.40 12.91
C ALA A 54 2.80 1.66 12.30
N VAL A 55 2.76 1.79 10.97
CA VAL A 55 1.53 1.97 10.21
C VAL A 55 0.95 0.61 9.87
N THR A 56 -0.37 0.53 9.94
CA THR A 56 -1.15 -0.67 9.73
C THR A 56 -2.14 -0.45 8.59
N MET A 57 -2.60 -1.52 7.95
CA MET A 57 -3.61 -1.39 6.89
C MET A 57 -4.95 -0.85 7.40
N GLU A 58 -5.21 -0.95 8.71
CA GLU A 58 -6.38 -0.37 9.38
C GLU A 58 -6.40 1.16 9.35
N ASP A 59 -5.24 1.79 9.11
CA ASP A 59 -5.11 3.24 8.95
C ASP A 59 -5.59 3.71 7.56
N PHE A 60 -5.80 2.78 6.60
CA PHE A 60 -6.26 3.06 5.25
C PHE A 60 -7.59 2.33 4.95
N GLU A 61 -8.72 3.05 5.02
CA GLU A 61 -10.03 2.47 4.67
C GLU A 61 -10.05 2.03 3.20
N ALA A 62 -10.28 0.73 2.93
CA ALA A 62 -10.41 0.24 1.56
C ALA A 62 -11.51 0.99 0.79
N ASP A 63 -11.20 1.49 -0.41
CA ASP A 63 -12.21 2.08 -1.30
C ASP A 63 -12.77 1.00 -2.23
N TRP A 64 -14.01 0.59 -1.93
CA TRP A 64 -14.76 -0.39 -2.72
C TRP A 64 -15.00 0.07 -4.16
N ASN A 65 -15.10 1.39 -4.41
CA ASN A 65 -15.28 1.91 -5.77
C ASN A 65 -14.00 1.81 -6.60
N ALA A 66 -12.84 1.74 -5.95
CA ALA A 66 -11.53 1.56 -6.58
C ALA A 66 -11.13 0.08 -6.72
N SER A 67 -12.00 -0.86 -6.31
CA SER A 67 -11.69 -2.30 -6.21
C SER A 67 -10.42 -2.59 -5.41
N GLN A 68 -10.22 -1.84 -4.32
CA GLN A 68 -9.10 -2.08 -3.40
C GLN A 68 -9.45 -3.21 -2.43
N PHE A 69 -8.69 -4.30 -2.51
CA PHE A 69 -8.78 -5.41 -1.56
C PHE A 69 -7.45 -5.55 -0.82
N TRP A 70 -7.52 -5.54 0.51
CA TRP A 70 -6.33 -5.73 1.34
C TRP A 70 -6.17 -7.20 1.70
N TYR A 71 -4.98 -7.76 1.46
CA TYR A 71 -4.61 -9.08 1.96
C TYR A 71 -4.70 -9.13 3.48
N ASP A 72 -5.11 -10.28 4.00
CA ASP A 72 -5.01 -10.57 5.42
C ASP A 72 -3.54 -10.63 5.89
N GLU A 73 -3.35 -10.69 7.21
CA GLU A 73 -2.02 -10.72 7.80
C GLU A 73 -1.16 -11.91 7.36
N GLY A 74 -1.74 -13.11 7.23
CA GLY A 74 -1.02 -14.31 6.82
C GLY A 74 -0.55 -14.22 5.38
N THR A 75 -1.46 -13.82 4.48
CA THR A 75 -1.17 -13.67 3.04
C THR A 75 -0.14 -12.57 2.79
N SER A 76 -0.33 -11.38 3.37
CA SER A 76 0.63 -10.28 3.22
C SER A 76 2.02 -10.60 3.77
N ARG A 77 2.09 -11.39 4.86
CA ARG A 77 3.37 -11.85 5.42
C ARG A 77 4.08 -12.83 4.50
N ALA A 78 3.37 -13.86 4.03
CA ALA A 78 3.96 -14.88 3.17
C ALA A 78 4.54 -14.26 1.88
N LEU A 79 3.77 -13.36 1.24
CA LEU A 79 4.22 -12.65 0.04
C LEU A 79 5.41 -11.73 0.32
N ALA A 80 5.43 -11.03 1.47
CA ALA A 80 6.54 -10.18 1.84
C ALA A 80 7.84 -11.00 2.04
N GLU A 81 7.76 -12.14 2.75
CA GLU A 81 8.90 -13.02 3.00
C GLU A 81 9.44 -13.65 1.69
N GLU A 82 8.56 -14.13 0.81
CA GLU A 82 8.94 -14.69 -0.50
C GLU A 82 9.56 -13.62 -1.41
N LEU A 83 8.99 -12.41 -1.44
CA LEU A 83 9.47 -11.31 -2.27
C LEU A 83 10.91 -10.94 -1.94
N VAL A 84 11.27 -10.93 -0.65
CA VAL A 84 12.61 -10.55 -0.18
C VAL A 84 13.56 -11.71 0.08
N GLU A 85 13.16 -12.94 -0.26
CA GLU A 85 14.03 -14.10 -0.11
C GLU A 85 15.27 -13.96 -1.01
N GLY A 86 16.45 -13.89 -0.39
CA GLY A 86 17.73 -13.73 -1.10
C GLY A 86 17.99 -12.33 -1.65
N VAL A 87 17.24 -11.33 -1.21
CA VAL A 87 17.47 -9.91 -1.52
C VAL A 87 18.55 -9.32 -0.61
N GLY A 88 19.45 -8.51 -1.19
CA GLY A 88 20.47 -7.74 -0.49
C GLY A 88 20.06 -6.31 -0.17
N GLU A 89 20.87 -5.60 0.64
CA GLU A 89 20.58 -4.21 1.04
C GLU A 89 20.54 -3.21 -0.12
N GLU A 90 21.29 -3.49 -1.19
CA GLU A 90 21.37 -2.65 -2.38
C GLU A 90 20.27 -2.97 -3.41
N ASP A 91 19.54 -4.06 -3.25
CA ASP A 91 18.51 -4.46 -4.20
C ASP A 91 17.26 -3.57 -4.07
N HIS A 92 16.59 -3.37 -5.20
CA HIS A 92 15.39 -2.54 -5.32
C HIS A 92 14.15 -3.40 -5.60
N VAL A 93 13.14 -3.28 -4.74
CA VAL A 93 11.88 -4.03 -4.80
C VAL A 93 10.72 -3.08 -5.08
N ALA A 94 10.00 -3.31 -6.19
CA ALA A 94 8.79 -2.57 -6.53
C ALA A 94 7.54 -3.35 -6.11
N LEU A 95 6.58 -2.64 -5.52
CA LEU A 95 5.25 -3.13 -5.24
C LEU A 95 4.25 -2.27 -6.00
N VAL A 96 3.52 -2.88 -6.94
CA VAL A 96 2.58 -2.19 -7.83
C VAL A 96 1.17 -2.62 -7.46
N SER A 97 0.37 -1.66 -7.00
CA SER A 97 -1.00 -1.90 -6.51
C SER A 97 -1.11 -2.93 -5.38
N ALA A 98 -0.01 -3.17 -4.66
CA ALA A 98 0.08 -4.13 -3.55
C ALA A 98 0.44 -3.44 -2.20
N PRO A 99 -0.34 -2.46 -1.72
CA PRO A 99 0.02 -1.68 -0.53
C PRO A 99 0.03 -2.50 0.77
N SER A 100 -0.81 -3.53 0.88
CA SER A 100 -0.86 -4.43 2.04
C SER A 100 0.46 -5.16 2.27
N VAL A 101 1.06 -5.67 1.20
CA VAL A 101 2.39 -6.29 1.25
C VAL A 101 3.48 -5.26 1.53
N PHE A 102 3.37 -4.04 0.98
CA PHE A 102 4.34 -2.97 1.24
C PHE A 102 4.39 -2.60 2.72
N VAL A 103 3.22 -2.36 3.34
CA VAL A 103 3.13 -2.02 4.76
C VAL A 103 3.64 -3.17 5.63
N LYS A 104 3.26 -4.41 5.31
CA LYS A 104 3.75 -5.59 6.04
C LYS A 104 5.27 -5.72 5.92
N LEU A 105 5.82 -5.62 4.72
CA LEU A 105 7.25 -5.71 4.47
C LEU A 105 8.04 -4.64 5.23
N LYS A 106 7.56 -3.38 5.21
CA LYS A 106 8.19 -2.28 5.94
C LYS A 106 8.24 -2.55 7.45
N ASN A 107 7.16 -3.09 8.03
CA ASN A 107 7.11 -3.46 9.44
C ASN A 107 8.07 -4.63 9.76
N LEU A 108 8.12 -5.67 8.91
CA LEU A 108 9.06 -6.78 9.08
C LEU A 108 10.53 -6.33 9.03
N MET A 109 10.87 -5.38 8.15
CA MET A 109 12.21 -4.81 8.05
C MET A 109 12.59 -3.99 9.28
N LYS A 110 11.63 -3.22 9.82
CA LYS A 110 11.80 -2.46 11.07
C LYS A 110 12.05 -3.38 12.26
N ASP A 111 11.34 -4.49 12.32
CA ASP A 111 11.46 -5.50 13.37
C ASP A 111 12.70 -6.42 13.18
N GLY A 112 13.44 -6.27 12.07
CA GLY A 112 14.61 -7.08 11.75
C GLY A 112 14.28 -8.54 11.44
N LEU A 113 13.04 -8.82 11.07
CA LEU A 113 12.55 -10.17 10.74
C LEU A 113 12.89 -10.58 9.30
N VAL A 114 13.14 -9.61 8.42
CA VAL A 114 13.55 -9.81 7.03
C VAL A 114 14.75 -8.91 6.69
N PRO A 115 15.52 -9.22 5.62
CA PRO A 115 16.63 -8.37 5.19
C PRO A 115 16.18 -6.94 4.89
N LYS A 116 17.08 -5.98 5.15
CA LYS A 116 16.92 -4.62 4.64
C LYS A 116 17.15 -4.62 3.14
N CYS A 117 16.40 -3.79 2.42
CA CYS A 117 16.43 -3.58 0.99
C CYS A 117 15.70 -2.27 0.66
N ASN A 118 15.75 -1.82 -0.59
CA ASN A 118 15.06 -0.60 -1.02
C ASN A 118 13.68 -0.94 -1.57
N ILE A 119 12.60 -0.53 -0.90
CA ILE A 119 11.23 -0.81 -1.34
C ILE A 119 10.57 0.44 -1.93
N HIS A 120 9.72 0.27 -2.94
CA HIS A 120 8.97 1.36 -3.57
C HIS A 120 7.54 0.94 -3.90
N LEU A 121 6.56 1.74 -3.50
CA LEU A 121 5.14 1.54 -3.75
C LEU A 121 4.65 2.39 -4.92
N PHE A 122 4.03 1.74 -5.90
CA PHE A 122 3.26 2.36 -6.97
C PHE A 122 1.79 2.15 -6.67
N GLU A 123 1.07 3.22 -6.30
CA GLU A 123 -0.35 3.09 -6.00
C GLU A 123 -1.21 4.27 -6.45
N TYR A 124 -2.49 3.98 -6.72
CA TYR A 124 -3.48 4.99 -7.07
C TYR A 124 -3.93 5.80 -5.85
N ASP A 125 -3.96 5.19 -4.67
CA ASP A 125 -4.41 5.86 -3.46
C ASP A 125 -3.35 6.83 -2.90
N ASN A 126 -3.64 8.13 -3.00
CA ASN A 126 -2.76 9.19 -2.53
C ASN A 126 -2.61 9.24 -1.00
N ARG A 127 -3.41 8.51 -0.22
CA ARG A 127 -3.16 8.40 1.24
C ARG A 127 -1.80 7.76 1.53
N PHE A 128 -1.32 6.87 0.66
CA PHE A 128 0.00 6.27 0.74
C PHE A 128 1.14 7.25 0.43
N ALA A 129 0.86 8.48 -0.02
CA ALA A 129 1.87 9.53 -0.15
C ALA A 129 2.56 9.90 1.17
N LEU A 130 2.02 9.45 2.32
CA LEU A 130 2.69 9.51 3.61
C LEU A 130 4.04 8.79 3.65
N PHE A 131 4.30 7.85 2.72
CA PHE A 131 5.59 7.16 2.59
C PHE A 131 6.64 8.01 1.84
N GLY A 132 6.28 9.21 1.38
CA GLY A 132 7.20 10.18 0.79
C GLY A 132 7.99 9.61 -0.39
N PRO A 133 9.34 9.53 -0.32
CA PRO A 133 10.17 9.11 -1.43
C PRO A 133 9.96 7.65 -1.88
N GLU A 134 9.41 6.80 -1.01
CA GLU A 134 9.13 5.39 -1.29
C GLU A 134 7.75 5.19 -1.95
N PHE A 135 7.04 6.27 -2.28
CA PHE A 135 5.74 6.23 -2.95
C PHE A 135 5.78 6.93 -4.31
N THR A 136 5.01 6.41 -5.26
CA THR A 136 4.70 7.10 -6.52
C THR A 136 3.25 6.83 -6.89
N PHE A 137 2.51 7.91 -7.15
CA PHE A 137 1.17 7.79 -7.69
C PHE A 137 1.21 7.05 -9.03
N TYR A 138 0.42 5.99 -9.13
CA TYR A 138 0.31 5.14 -10.31
C TYR A 138 -1.15 4.95 -10.68
N ASP A 139 -1.51 5.43 -11.88
CA ASP A 139 -2.82 5.16 -12.46
C ASP A 139 -2.71 3.94 -13.38
N PHE A 140 -3.43 2.88 -13.00
CA PHE A 140 -3.52 1.66 -13.79
C PHE A 140 -4.03 1.91 -15.22
N ASN A 141 -4.84 2.96 -15.45
CA ASN A 141 -5.32 3.33 -16.79
C ASN A 141 -4.23 4.02 -17.65
N GLU A 142 -3.19 4.56 -17.02
CA GLU A 142 -2.04 5.22 -17.67
C GLU A 142 -0.71 4.50 -17.35
N PRO A 143 -0.59 3.21 -17.69
CA PRO A 143 0.47 2.30 -17.26
C PRO A 143 1.89 2.68 -17.66
N LEU A 144 2.01 3.41 -18.78
CA LEU A 144 3.29 3.82 -19.38
C LEU A 144 3.76 5.18 -18.84
N LYS A 145 2.96 5.84 -18.01
CA LYS A 145 3.24 7.16 -17.45
C LYS A 145 4.11 7.07 -16.19
N LEU A 146 5.12 6.21 -16.25
CA LEU A 146 6.10 6.05 -15.19
C LEU A 146 7.33 6.92 -15.44
N PRO A 147 7.92 7.53 -14.40
CA PRO A 147 9.18 8.26 -14.52
C PRO A 147 10.28 7.40 -15.15
N LEU A 148 10.99 7.94 -16.14
CA LEU A 148 12.06 7.23 -16.86
C LEU A 148 13.18 6.70 -15.95
N LYS A 149 13.36 7.31 -14.77
CA LYS A 149 14.33 6.86 -13.74
C LYS A 149 14.10 5.42 -13.27
N PHE A 150 12.88 4.90 -13.39
CA PHE A 150 12.54 3.56 -12.96
C PHE A 150 12.80 2.48 -14.03
N LYS A 151 13.19 2.88 -15.25
CA LYS A 151 13.54 1.94 -16.30
C LYS A 151 14.85 1.23 -15.99
N GLY A 152 14.79 -0.08 -15.82
CA GLY A 152 15.92 -0.93 -15.48
C GLY A 152 16.24 -0.96 -13.99
N PHE A 153 15.44 -0.31 -13.14
CA PHE A 153 15.86 0.07 -11.78
C PHE A 153 15.60 -1.00 -10.72
N PHE A 154 14.52 -1.77 -10.83
CA PHE A 154 14.11 -2.70 -9.78
C PHE A 154 14.53 -4.14 -10.07
N ASP A 155 15.09 -4.82 -9.07
CA ASP A 155 15.52 -6.21 -9.13
C ASP A 155 14.35 -7.19 -8.95
N ARG A 156 13.32 -6.78 -8.20
CA ARG A 156 12.12 -7.58 -7.93
C ARG A 156 10.86 -6.73 -8.00
N VAL A 157 9.77 -7.39 -8.38
CA VAL A 157 8.49 -6.72 -8.62
C VAL A 157 7.36 -7.64 -8.16
N LEU A 158 6.51 -7.12 -7.29
CA LEU A 158 5.20 -7.69 -6.99
C LEU A 158 4.13 -6.80 -7.63
N VAL A 159 3.21 -7.41 -8.37
CA VAL A 159 2.12 -6.68 -9.04
C VAL A 159 0.79 -7.33 -8.65
N ASP A 160 -0.15 -6.50 -8.19
CA ASP A 160 -1.49 -6.91 -7.80
C ASP A 160 -2.52 -5.94 -8.41
N PRO A 161 -2.86 -6.07 -9.70
CA PRO A 161 -3.70 -5.10 -10.37
C PRO A 161 -5.14 -5.11 -9.82
N PRO A 162 -5.87 -3.98 -9.87
CA PRO A 162 -7.25 -3.89 -9.34
C PRO A 162 -8.26 -4.78 -10.07
N PHE A 163 -7.92 -5.25 -11.28
CA PHE A 163 -8.75 -6.14 -12.09
C PHE A 163 -7.90 -7.27 -12.68
N LEU A 164 -8.53 -8.44 -12.89
CA LEU A 164 -7.93 -9.61 -13.56
C LEU A 164 -8.34 -9.70 -15.04
N SER A 165 -8.47 -8.55 -15.73
CA SER A 165 -8.88 -8.53 -17.15
C SER A 165 -7.70 -8.81 -18.09
N GLU A 166 -7.99 -9.16 -19.35
CA GLU A 166 -6.95 -9.40 -20.37
C GLU A 166 -6.09 -8.14 -20.61
N GLU A 167 -6.68 -6.95 -20.48
CA GLU A 167 -6.00 -5.66 -20.55
C GLU A 167 -4.98 -5.49 -19.41
N CYS A 168 -5.27 -6.02 -18.22
CA CYS A 168 -4.36 -6.02 -17.06
C CYS A 168 -3.12 -6.87 -17.30
N LYS A 169 -3.26 -8.02 -17.98
CA LYS A 169 -2.13 -8.90 -18.33
C LYS A 169 -1.14 -8.22 -19.28
N CYS A 170 -1.66 -7.49 -20.26
CA CYS A 170 -0.83 -6.71 -21.20
C CYS A 170 -0.13 -5.53 -20.48
N MET A 171 -0.73 -5.04 -19.39
CA MET A 171 -0.17 -3.99 -18.54
C MET A 171 1.01 -4.44 -17.70
N ILE A 172 0.86 -5.60 -17.08
CA ILE A 172 1.90 -6.28 -16.32
C ILE A 172 3.12 -6.51 -17.25
N LEU A 173 2.89 -6.89 -18.52
CA LEU A 173 3.91 -6.96 -19.57
C LEU A 173 4.63 -5.63 -19.87
N ASN A 174 3.95 -4.49 -19.79
CA ASN A 174 4.58 -3.19 -20.00
C ASN A 174 5.41 -2.73 -18.80
N VAL A 175 4.98 -3.06 -17.58
CA VAL A 175 5.82 -2.93 -16.38
C VAL A 175 7.11 -3.76 -16.56
N PHE A 176 7.04 -4.93 -17.18
CA PHE A 176 8.22 -5.76 -17.50
C PHE A 176 9.16 -5.20 -18.58
N VAL A 177 8.69 -4.32 -19.46
CA VAL A 177 9.59 -3.58 -20.38
C VAL A 177 10.48 -2.59 -19.61
N PHE A 178 10.04 -2.18 -18.42
CA PHE A 178 10.76 -1.26 -17.56
C PHE A 178 11.60 -1.96 -16.48
N LEU A 179 11.52 -3.28 -16.23
CA LEU A 179 12.14 -3.89 -15.03
C LEU A 179 12.96 -5.16 -15.39
N PRO A 180 14.23 -5.30 -14.95
CA PRO A 180 15.08 -6.42 -15.31
C PRO A 180 14.60 -7.76 -14.73
N TYR A 181 14.70 -8.79 -15.56
CA TYR A 181 14.29 -10.18 -15.31
C TYR A 181 15.20 -10.88 -14.29
N ARG A 182 15.06 -10.62 -12.98
CA ARG A 182 15.78 -11.43 -11.97
C ARG A 182 14.90 -12.33 -11.11
N HIS A 183 13.76 -11.91 -10.58
CA HIS A 183 12.74 -12.82 -10.02
C HIS A 183 11.35 -12.18 -10.06
N LEU A 184 10.37 -12.95 -10.55
CA LEU A 184 8.97 -12.57 -10.67
C LEU A 184 8.14 -13.41 -9.70
N VAL A 185 7.38 -12.75 -8.83
CA VAL A 185 6.26 -13.38 -8.11
C VAL A 185 4.99 -12.78 -8.70
N GLU A 186 4.36 -13.50 -9.62
CA GLU A 186 3.10 -13.11 -10.25
C GLU A 186 1.94 -13.68 -9.45
N MET A 187 1.07 -12.81 -8.92
CA MET A 187 -0.14 -13.23 -8.22
C MET A 187 -1.30 -13.38 -9.20
N THR A 188 -1.21 -14.33 -10.14
CA THR A 188 -2.31 -14.56 -11.09
C THR A 188 -3.44 -15.46 -10.57
N TYR A 189 -3.33 -16.09 -9.39
CA TYR A 189 -4.33 -17.07 -8.92
C TYR A 189 -4.44 -17.21 -7.38
N LEU A 190 -4.72 -16.12 -6.65
CA LEU A 190 -5.14 -16.23 -5.25
C LEU A 190 -6.47 -15.51 -5.01
N ILE A 191 -7.54 -16.04 -5.60
CA ILE A 191 -8.91 -15.88 -5.13
C ILE A 191 -9.58 -17.25 -5.13
#